data_AF-A0A9W4IIY2-F1
#
_entry.id   AF-A0A9W4IIY2-F1
#
_cell.length_a   1.000
_cell.length_b   1.000
_cell.length_c   1.000
_cell.angle_alpha   90.00
_cell.angle_beta   90.00
_cell.angle_gamma   90.00
#
_symmetry.space_group_name_H-M   'P 1'
#
loop_
_entity.id
_entity.type
_entity.pdbx_description
1 polymer ?
#
loop_
_entity_poly.entity_id
_entity_poly.type
_entity_poly.pdbx_seq_one_letter_code
_entity_poly.pdbx_strand_id
1 'polypeptide(L)'
;MAPQKHVADVPRNILPRLTWNSSSSRPSVTITHHPALATSQRRPLPQGWSPLRRRFHSSTPSQSSQLISTSSRDVISEYLVSRGTSITTPATSTTKRGNPIRHNGVYVATYNPARRAFHATPVRPRDHHFDTLKFVKRLQAEGFSEEQSVAMMRVLNDIIQESIQNLTRTMVLREDSERSTYTQKVDFAKLRSELLNADSTEAQLTRSSHEKIAADLAKLNSRLRDEIGRTQASVRLDLNLEKGRIREEANSQEMRIKETETRIEQEVAGLRERVEAVKFSTLQWLMGVCTGTAALILGAWRLFM
;
A
#
# COMPACT_ATOMS: atom_id res chain seq x y z
N MET A 1 -22.21 46.09 -36.19
CA MET A 1 -23.40 45.48 -35.56
C MET A 1 -23.18 43.98 -35.51
N ALA A 2 -22.89 43.43 -34.34
CA ALA A 2 -22.64 42.00 -34.13
C ALA A 2 -23.88 41.35 -33.49
N PRO A 3 -24.33 40.16 -33.92
CA PRO A 3 -25.53 39.54 -33.37
C PRO A 3 -25.24 38.79 -32.06
N GLN A 4 -26.06 39.03 -31.04
CA GLN A 4 -26.09 38.29 -29.78
C GLN A 4 -26.50 36.83 -30.00
N LYS A 5 -25.70 35.89 -29.47
CA LYS A 5 -26.07 34.47 -29.39
C LYS A 5 -26.86 34.21 -28.10
N HIS A 6 -28.07 33.69 -28.29
CA HIS A 6 -28.97 33.22 -27.26
C HIS A 6 -28.40 31.96 -26.59
N VAL A 7 -28.17 32.00 -25.28
CA VAL A 7 -27.80 30.81 -24.49
C VAL A 7 -29.09 30.17 -23.99
N ALA A 8 -29.34 28.93 -24.39
CA ALA A 8 -30.48 28.15 -23.92
C ALA A 8 -30.14 27.53 -22.56
N ASP A 9 -30.90 27.90 -21.53
CA ASP A 9 -30.90 27.23 -20.23
C ASP A 9 -31.56 25.85 -20.34
N VAL A 10 -30.86 24.82 -19.85
CA VAL A 10 -31.39 23.45 -19.73
C VAL A 10 -31.50 23.10 -18.24
N PRO A 11 -32.67 22.66 -17.74
CA PRO A 11 -32.87 22.40 -16.32
C PRO A 11 -32.18 21.12 -15.83
N ARG A 12 -31.55 21.24 -14.65
CA ARG A 12 -30.94 20.16 -13.86
C ARG A 12 -32.02 19.20 -13.36
N ASN A 13 -32.07 17.98 -13.88
CA ASN A 13 -32.84 16.90 -13.30
C ASN A 13 -31.98 16.05 -12.35
N ILE A 14 -32.62 15.76 -11.22
CA ILE A 14 -32.12 15.21 -9.97
C ILE A 14 -31.85 13.71 -10.11
N LEU A 15 -30.66 13.26 -9.70
CA LEU A 15 -30.38 11.86 -9.36
C LEU A 15 -29.92 11.80 -7.89
N PRO A 16 -30.47 10.89 -7.06
CA PRO A 16 -30.09 10.81 -5.66
C PRO A 16 -28.71 10.14 -5.51
N ARG A 17 -27.78 10.83 -4.85
CA ARG A 17 -26.51 10.29 -4.37
C ARG A 17 -26.78 9.37 -3.18
N LEU A 18 -26.52 8.07 -3.32
CA LEU A 18 -26.35 7.17 -2.19
C LEU A 18 -24.96 7.42 -1.57
N THR A 19 -24.92 8.13 -0.44
CA THR A 19 -23.72 8.22 0.40
C THR A 19 -23.86 7.24 1.56
N TRP A 20 -23.01 6.21 1.59
CA TRP A 20 -22.79 5.37 2.77
C TRP A 20 -22.22 6.24 3.90
N ASN A 21 -22.97 6.37 5.00
CA ASN A 21 -22.51 7.04 6.21
C ASN A 21 -22.09 5.97 7.23
N SER A 22 -20.82 6.00 7.63
CA SER A 22 -20.32 5.29 8.80
C SER A 22 -19.07 6.03 9.26
N SER A 23 -19.14 6.67 10.44
CA SER A 23 -18.20 6.45 11.55
C SER A 23 -18.18 7.63 12.54
N SER A 24 -18.64 7.31 13.74
CA SER A 24 -18.09 7.69 15.06
C SER A 24 -17.81 9.16 15.40
N SER A 25 -18.65 9.62 16.33
CA SER A 25 -18.48 10.71 17.29
C SER A 25 -17.13 10.72 18.02
N ARG A 26 -16.59 11.93 18.15
CA ARG A 26 -15.44 12.31 18.98
C ARG A 26 -15.98 13.20 20.11
N PRO A 27 -15.59 13.04 21.38
CA PRO A 27 -15.74 14.12 22.35
C PRO A 27 -14.40 14.83 22.59
N SER A 28 -14.48 16.16 22.59
CA SER A 28 -13.46 17.09 23.03
C SER A 28 -13.64 17.32 24.53
N VAL A 29 -12.57 17.25 25.32
CA VAL A 29 -12.55 17.79 26.69
C VAL A 29 -11.25 18.57 26.91
N THR A 30 -11.45 19.84 27.22
CA THR A 30 -10.50 20.87 27.65
C THR A 30 -10.02 20.57 29.08
N ILE A 31 -8.72 20.72 29.36
CA ILE A 31 -8.16 20.64 30.72
C ILE A 31 -7.49 21.97 31.08
N THR A 32 -7.92 22.51 32.23
CA THR A 32 -7.52 23.74 32.91
C THR A 32 -6.26 23.56 33.77
N HIS A 33 -5.52 24.65 34.03
CA HIS A 33 -4.23 24.66 34.76
C HIS A 33 -4.34 24.96 36.28
N HIS A 34 -3.31 24.46 37.02
CA HIS A 34 -2.72 24.90 38.33
C HIS A 34 -3.24 24.28 39.67
N PRO A 35 -2.47 24.33 40.80
CA PRO A 35 -1.18 23.65 41.10
C PRO A 35 -1.07 23.07 42.56
N ALA A 36 0.16 22.65 42.97
CA ALA A 36 0.68 22.38 44.35
C ALA A 36 0.48 20.96 44.94
N LEU A 37 1.37 20.32 45.73
CA LEU A 37 2.70 20.58 46.33
C LEU A 37 3.31 19.22 46.83
N ALA A 38 4.65 19.08 46.79
CA ALA A 38 5.59 18.24 47.59
C ALA A 38 5.25 16.77 47.98
N THR A 39 6.14 15.76 47.92
CA THR A 39 7.41 15.66 48.70
C THR A 39 8.25 14.42 48.28
N SER A 40 9.56 14.62 48.06
CA SER A 40 10.75 13.77 48.34
C SER A 40 10.73 12.24 48.17
N GLN A 41 11.60 11.67 47.30
CA GLN A 41 12.89 11.07 47.72
C GLN A 41 13.69 10.40 46.56
N ARG A 42 14.95 10.86 46.45
CA ARG A 42 16.23 10.20 46.10
C ARG A 42 16.29 9.04 45.06
N ARG A 43 17.13 9.28 44.04
CA ARG A 43 17.91 8.30 43.25
C ARG A 43 19.27 8.03 43.95
N PRO A 44 19.95 6.89 43.70
CA PRO A 44 20.92 6.85 42.59
C PRO A 44 21.05 5.52 41.80
N LEU A 45 21.41 5.71 40.51
CA LEU A 45 22.11 4.93 39.45
C LEU A 45 22.38 3.39 39.48
N PRO A 46 22.77 2.77 38.32
CA PRO A 46 22.18 1.52 37.82
C PRO A 46 23.20 0.38 37.63
N GLN A 47 22.72 -0.88 37.54
CA GLN A 47 23.45 -1.99 36.93
C GLN A 47 22.49 -3.17 36.69
N GLY A 48 22.62 -3.83 35.52
CA GLY A 48 21.99 -5.13 35.29
C GLY A 48 21.27 -5.25 33.94
N TRP A 49 22.01 -5.69 32.94
CA TRP A 49 21.48 -6.13 31.64
C TRP A 49 20.86 -7.53 31.77
N SER A 50 19.66 -7.74 31.21
CA SER A 50 19.26 -8.98 30.51
C SER A 50 17.77 -8.94 30.11
N PRO A 51 17.41 -9.17 28.83
CA PRO A 51 16.04 -9.49 28.46
C PRO A 51 15.85 -11.01 28.30
N LEU A 52 14.85 -11.53 29.00
CA LEU A 52 14.30 -12.88 28.80
C LEU A 52 13.60 -12.95 27.44
N ARG A 53 14.21 -13.75 26.55
CA ARG A 53 13.73 -14.12 25.23
C ARG A 53 12.53 -15.07 25.36
N ARG A 54 11.32 -14.60 25.05
CA ARG A 54 10.15 -15.48 24.86
C ARG A 54 9.91 -15.69 23.35
N ARG A 55 9.90 -16.96 23.01
CA ARG A 55 9.90 -17.58 21.68
C ARG A 55 8.51 -17.46 21.04
N PHE A 56 8.43 -16.99 19.80
CA PHE A 56 7.29 -17.24 18.92
C PHE A 56 7.78 -17.95 17.67
N HIS A 57 7.11 -19.05 17.34
CA HIS A 57 7.36 -19.89 16.18
C HIS A 57 6.54 -19.36 15.00
N SER A 58 7.19 -19.14 13.86
CA SER A 58 6.54 -19.17 12.54
C SER A 58 7.53 -19.76 11.53
N SER A 59 7.21 -20.97 11.06
CA SER A 59 7.95 -21.71 10.05
C SER A 59 7.49 -21.29 8.65
N THR A 60 8.43 -20.80 7.86
CA THR A 60 8.41 -20.82 6.39
C THR A 60 8.63 -22.24 5.88
N PRO A 61 8.23 -22.55 4.63
CA PRO A 61 9.04 -23.47 3.84
C PRO A 61 9.39 -22.89 2.47
N SER A 62 10.69 -22.88 2.18
CA SER A 62 11.29 -22.73 0.87
C SER A 62 11.55 -24.10 0.23
N GLN A 63 11.47 -24.13 -1.09
CA GLN A 63 11.73 -25.24 -2.01
C GLN A 63 13.15 -25.86 -1.85
N SER A 64 13.30 -27.16 -2.14
CA SER A 64 14.13 -27.67 -3.26
C SER A 64 14.27 -29.22 -3.28
N SER A 65 13.87 -29.80 -4.42
CA SER A 65 14.43 -30.95 -5.19
C SER A 65 15.12 -32.14 -4.50
N GLN A 66 14.72 -33.37 -4.86
CA GLN A 66 15.42 -34.22 -5.86
C GLN A 66 14.70 -35.54 -6.19
N LEU A 67 15.07 -36.08 -7.35
CA LEU A 67 14.58 -37.23 -8.13
C LEU A 67 14.77 -38.59 -7.44
N ILE A 68 13.96 -39.60 -7.82
CA ILE A 68 14.37 -41.00 -8.12
C ILE A 68 13.25 -41.65 -8.96
N SER A 69 13.65 -42.35 -10.02
CA SER A 69 12.85 -43.16 -10.94
C SER A 69 12.70 -44.59 -10.43
N THR A 70 11.57 -45.28 -10.70
CA THR A 70 11.55 -46.73 -11.00
C THR A 70 10.26 -47.13 -11.73
N SER A 71 10.43 -48.06 -12.66
CA SER A 71 9.46 -48.72 -13.53
C SER A 71 8.40 -49.55 -12.81
N SER A 72 7.25 -49.80 -13.46
CA SER A 72 6.86 -51.16 -13.87
C SER A 72 5.66 -51.16 -14.82
N ARG A 73 5.81 -51.95 -15.88
CA ARG A 73 4.76 -52.45 -16.79
C ARG A 73 4.00 -53.57 -16.07
N ASP A 74 2.73 -53.78 -16.42
CA ASP A 74 2.20 -55.12 -16.71
C ASP A 74 0.95 -55.05 -17.60
N VAL A 75 0.84 -56.06 -18.47
CA VAL A 75 -0.12 -56.26 -19.58
C VAL A 75 -0.81 -57.62 -19.35
N ILE A 76 -1.92 -57.83 -20.06
CA ILE A 76 -2.65 -59.09 -20.41
C ILE A 76 -3.96 -59.26 -19.61
N SER A 77 -5.11 -59.71 -20.13
CA SER A 77 -5.80 -59.72 -21.45
C SER A 77 -7.13 -60.48 -21.25
N GLU A 78 -8.23 -59.98 -21.85
CA GLU A 78 -9.47 -60.65 -22.35
C GLU A 78 -10.31 -61.57 -21.40
N TYR A 79 -11.63 -61.80 -21.54
CA TYR A 79 -12.49 -62.07 -22.72
C TYR A 79 -14.02 -61.99 -22.39
N LEU A 80 -14.84 -61.84 -23.46
CA LEU A 80 -16.29 -62.19 -23.67
C LEU A 80 -17.38 -61.20 -23.13
N VAL A 81 -18.47 -60.75 -23.81
CA VAL A 81 -19.19 -61.06 -25.07
C VAL A 81 -20.01 -59.84 -25.57
N SER A 82 -20.15 -59.74 -26.90
CA SER A 82 -20.99 -58.87 -27.73
C SER A 82 -22.48 -58.68 -27.37
N ARG A 83 -23.02 -57.49 -27.66
CA ARG A 83 -24.22 -57.30 -28.50
C ARG A 83 -24.28 -55.86 -29.03
N GLY A 84 -24.33 -55.71 -30.36
CA GLY A 84 -24.26 -54.42 -31.05
C GLY A 84 -25.60 -53.75 -31.31
N THR A 85 -25.52 -52.44 -31.53
CA THR A 85 -26.40 -51.69 -32.46
C THR A 85 -25.68 -50.44 -32.93
N SER A 86 -25.48 -50.36 -34.24
CA SER A 86 -24.81 -49.27 -34.95
C SER A 86 -25.72 -48.07 -35.10
N ILE A 87 -25.28 -46.87 -34.68
CA ILE A 87 -25.81 -45.59 -35.19
C ILE A 87 -24.64 -44.65 -35.43
N THR A 88 -24.43 -44.34 -36.70
CA THR A 88 -23.41 -43.43 -37.25
C THR A 88 -23.68 -41.98 -36.81
N THR A 89 -22.74 -41.37 -36.09
CA THR A 89 -22.70 -39.91 -35.86
C THR A 89 -21.68 -39.28 -36.83
N PRO A 90 -22.02 -38.19 -37.54
CA PRO A 90 -21.04 -37.50 -38.39
C PRO A 90 -20.05 -36.71 -37.52
N ALA A 91 -18.78 -36.86 -37.87
CA ALA A 91 -17.62 -36.29 -37.21
C ALA A 91 -17.69 -34.76 -37.09
N THR A 92 -17.38 -34.25 -35.89
CA THR A 92 -17.20 -32.81 -35.64
C THR A 92 -15.83 -32.38 -36.17
N SER A 93 -15.83 -31.51 -37.18
CA SER A 93 -14.62 -30.87 -37.72
C SER A 93 -13.97 -29.98 -36.66
N THR A 94 -12.69 -30.25 -36.37
CA THR A 94 -11.82 -29.46 -35.50
C THR A 94 -11.41 -28.14 -36.16
N THR A 95 -12.23 -27.10 -35.99
CA THR A 95 -11.82 -25.74 -36.35
C THR A 95 -10.90 -25.19 -35.27
N LYS A 96 -9.59 -25.13 -35.57
CA LYS A 96 -8.57 -24.48 -34.75
C LYS A 96 -9.00 -23.03 -34.45
N ARG A 97 -9.28 -22.71 -33.17
CA ARG A 97 -9.49 -21.33 -32.72
C ARG A 97 -8.15 -20.59 -32.83
N GLY A 98 -8.05 -19.63 -33.74
CA GLY A 98 -6.91 -18.72 -33.82
C GLY A 98 -6.79 -17.89 -32.55
N ASN A 99 -5.60 -17.84 -31.97
CA ASN A 99 -5.30 -16.97 -30.84
C ASN A 99 -5.41 -15.50 -31.26
N PRO A 100 -5.97 -14.60 -30.43
CA PRO A 100 -6.04 -13.18 -30.75
C PRO A 100 -4.63 -12.58 -30.86
N ILE A 101 -4.34 -11.95 -32.00
CA ILE A 101 -3.05 -11.31 -32.30
C ILE A 101 -2.99 -9.97 -31.54
N ARG A 102 -1.94 -9.79 -30.74
CA ARG A 102 -1.66 -8.54 -30.01
C ARG A 102 -1.09 -7.51 -30.97
N HIS A 103 -1.72 -6.34 -31.07
CA HIS A 103 -1.11 -5.15 -31.66
C HIS A 103 -1.27 -3.99 -30.67
N ASN A 104 -0.15 -3.42 -30.21
CA ASN A 104 -0.09 -2.17 -29.43
C ASN A 104 -1.09 -2.05 -28.26
N GLY A 105 -1.28 -3.11 -27.47
CA GLY A 105 -2.12 -3.06 -26.26
C GLY A 105 -3.63 -2.95 -26.50
N VAL A 106 -4.10 -3.04 -27.75
CA VAL A 106 -5.53 -3.03 -28.09
C VAL A 106 -5.90 -4.41 -28.65
N TYR A 107 -6.82 -5.11 -27.97
CA TYR A 107 -7.38 -6.35 -28.48
C TYR A 107 -8.33 -6.03 -29.63
N VAL A 108 -7.86 -6.20 -30.87
CA VAL A 108 -8.73 -6.16 -32.05
C VAL A 108 -9.34 -7.55 -32.21
N ALA A 109 -10.64 -7.66 -31.92
CA ALA A 109 -11.40 -8.87 -32.21
C ALA A 109 -11.46 -9.04 -33.74
N THR A 110 -10.66 -9.95 -34.30
CA THR A 110 -10.78 -10.35 -35.70
C THR A 110 -12.11 -11.08 -35.87
N TYR A 111 -13.11 -10.37 -36.38
CA TYR A 111 -14.42 -10.94 -36.68
C TYR A 111 -14.27 -11.90 -37.87
N ASN A 112 -14.36 -13.20 -37.61
CA ASN A 112 -14.49 -14.18 -38.68
C ASN A 112 -15.93 -14.04 -39.23
N PRO A 113 -16.13 -13.57 -40.48
CA PRO A 113 -17.46 -13.41 -41.01
C PRO A 113 -18.11 -14.79 -41.10
N ALA A 114 -19.04 -15.06 -40.18
CA ALA A 114 -19.84 -16.27 -40.22
C ALA A 114 -20.57 -16.29 -41.57
N ARG A 115 -20.18 -17.21 -42.46
CA ARG A 115 -20.96 -17.57 -43.64
C ARG A 115 -22.27 -18.19 -43.14
N ARG A 116 -23.22 -17.34 -42.76
CA ARG A 116 -24.56 -17.72 -42.35
C ARG A 116 -25.28 -18.17 -43.63
N ALA A 117 -25.42 -19.47 -43.81
CA ALA A 117 -26.42 -19.98 -44.74
C ALA A 117 -27.78 -19.55 -44.19
N PHE A 118 -28.40 -18.55 -44.81
CA PHE A 118 -29.76 -18.13 -44.49
C PHE A 118 -30.71 -19.26 -44.92
N HIS A 119 -30.95 -20.23 -44.02
CA HIS A 119 -32.04 -21.17 -44.19
C HIS A 119 -33.30 -20.51 -43.63
N ALA A 120 -34.15 -19.99 -44.51
CA ALA A 120 -35.53 -19.71 -44.17
C ALA A 120 -36.22 -21.05 -43.90
N THR A 121 -36.63 -21.29 -42.66
CA THR A 121 -37.47 -22.45 -42.35
C THR A 121 -38.74 -22.34 -43.18
N PRO A 122 -39.07 -23.32 -44.06
CA PRO A 122 -40.29 -23.28 -44.83
C PRO A 122 -41.47 -23.23 -43.86
N VAL A 123 -42.44 -22.34 -44.14
CA VAL A 123 -43.67 -22.24 -43.36
C VAL A 123 -44.39 -23.57 -43.51
N ARG A 124 -44.25 -24.44 -42.50
CA ARG A 124 -45.06 -25.65 -42.42
C ARG A 124 -46.50 -25.19 -42.20
N PRO A 125 -47.45 -25.58 -43.07
CA PRO A 125 -48.86 -25.35 -42.79
C PRO A 125 -49.15 -25.99 -41.43
N ARG A 126 -49.78 -25.21 -40.56
CA ARG A 126 -50.18 -25.68 -39.23
C ARG A 126 -51.25 -26.76 -39.44
N ASP A 127 -50.88 -28.03 -39.30
CA ASP A 127 -51.84 -29.14 -39.25
C ASP A 127 -52.61 -29.07 -37.93
N HIS A 128 -53.61 -28.18 -37.88
CA HIS A 128 -54.62 -28.14 -36.84
C HIS A 128 -55.97 -28.36 -37.51
N HIS A 129 -56.13 -29.53 -38.14
CA HIS A 129 -57.45 -29.97 -38.59
C HIS A 129 -58.08 -30.74 -37.43
N PHE A 130 -58.63 -30.01 -36.47
CA PHE A 130 -59.62 -30.61 -35.58
C PHE A 130 -60.88 -30.88 -36.43
N ASP A 131 -61.04 -32.12 -36.87
CA ASP A 131 -62.16 -32.54 -37.73
C ASP A 131 -63.44 -32.68 -36.90
N THR A 132 -64.23 -31.59 -36.87
CA THR A 132 -65.49 -31.50 -36.13
C THR A 132 -66.53 -32.49 -36.66
N LEU A 133 -66.55 -32.77 -37.97
CA LEU A 133 -67.51 -33.68 -38.59
C LEU A 133 -67.21 -35.14 -38.24
N LYS A 134 -65.94 -35.53 -38.26
CA LYS A 134 -65.52 -36.89 -37.86
C LYS A 134 -65.79 -37.16 -36.39
N PHE A 135 -65.67 -36.13 -35.54
CA PHE A 135 -66.02 -36.22 -34.12
C PHE A 135 -67.53 -36.47 -33.92
N VAL A 136 -68.38 -35.68 -34.58
CA VAL A 136 -69.84 -35.83 -34.52
C VAL A 136 -70.30 -37.20 -35.05
N LYS A 137 -69.78 -37.63 -36.21
CA LYS A 137 -70.11 -38.95 -36.79
C LYS A 137 -69.71 -40.11 -35.89
N ARG A 138 -68.59 -39.99 -35.17
CA ARG A 138 -68.15 -41.01 -34.20
C ARG A 138 -69.09 -41.06 -32.99
N LEU A 139 -69.54 -39.91 -32.47
CA LEU A 139 -70.52 -39.87 -31.38
C LEU A 139 -71.88 -40.44 -31.78
N GLN A 140 -72.34 -40.14 -33.00
CA GLN A 140 -73.56 -40.73 -33.55
C GLN A 140 -73.46 -42.27 -33.68
N ALA A 141 -72.29 -42.79 -34.08
CA ALA A 141 -72.04 -44.23 -34.17
C ALA A 141 -72.04 -44.94 -32.80
N GLU A 142 -71.71 -44.21 -31.73
CA GLU A 142 -71.75 -44.70 -30.33
C GLU A 142 -73.14 -44.53 -29.67
N GLY A 143 -74.16 -44.10 -30.44
CA GLY A 143 -75.55 -44.06 -29.99
C GLY A 143 -76.05 -42.71 -29.46
N PHE A 144 -75.29 -41.62 -29.62
CA PHE A 144 -75.73 -40.27 -29.26
C PHE A 144 -76.63 -39.64 -30.34
N SER A 145 -77.58 -38.81 -29.92
CA SER A 145 -78.37 -38.03 -30.88
C SER A 145 -77.48 -37.03 -31.62
N GLU A 146 -77.87 -36.68 -32.85
CA GLU A 146 -77.14 -35.69 -33.65
C GLU A 146 -77.04 -34.34 -32.93
N GLU A 147 -78.13 -33.88 -32.31
CA GLU A 147 -78.17 -32.62 -31.57
C GLU A 147 -77.24 -32.64 -30.36
N GLN A 148 -77.18 -33.75 -29.62
CA GLN A 148 -76.30 -33.93 -28.47
C GLN A 148 -74.82 -33.95 -28.89
N SER A 149 -74.53 -34.64 -30.01
CA SER A 149 -73.18 -34.74 -30.58
C SER A 149 -72.66 -33.37 -31.04
N VAL A 150 -73.53 -32.58 -31.68
CA VAL A 150 -73.22 -31.20 -32.10
C VAL A 150 -73.04 -30.27 -30.91
N ALA A 151 -73.85 -30.41 -29.84
CA ALA A 151 -73.70 -29.61 -28.63
C ALA A 151 -72.37 -29.90 -27.90
N MET A 152 -72.01 -31.18 -27.73
CA MET A 152 -70.72 -31.57 -27.15
C MET A 152 -69.52 -31.09 -27.97
N MET A 153 -69.64 -31.09 -29.29
CA MET A 153 -68.63 -30.51 -30.17
C MET A 153 -68.44 -29.02 -29.89
N ARG A 154 -69.50 -28.23 -29.75
CA ARG A 154 -69.35 -26.78 -29.48
C ARG A 154 -68.58 -26.51 -28.19
N VAL A 155 -68.91 -27.22 -27.10
CA VAL A 155 -68.19 -27.11 -25.82
C VAL A 155 -66.72 -27.50 -25.94
N LEU A 156 -66.42 -28.57 -26.69
CA LEU A 156 -65.04 -29.00 -26.89
C LEU A 156 -64.25 -28.00 -27.75
N ASN A 157 -64.89 -27.33 -28.73
CA ASN A 157 -64.26 -26.26 -29.50
C ASN A 157 -63.85 -25.10 -28.59
N ASP A 158 -64.72 -24.70 -27.66
CA ASP A 158 -64.46 -23.62 -26.71
C ASP A 158 -63.28 -23.95 -25.78
N ILE A 159 -63.25 -25.17 -25.21
CA ILE A 159 -62.14 -25.63 -24.35
C ILE A 159 -60.82 -25.71 -25.13
N ILE A 160 -60.85 -26.21 -26.37
CA ILE A 160 -59.65 -26.28 -27.22
C ILE A 160 -59.14 -24.88 -27.54
N GLN A 161 -60.04 -23.94 -27.86
CA GLN A 161 -59.68 -22.57 -28.18
C GLN A 161 -59.06 -21.85 -26.97
N GLU A 162 -59.63 -22.02 -25.78
CA GLU A 162 -59.08 -21.50 -24.53
C GLU A 162 -57.71 -22.12 -24.21
N SER A 163 -57.56 -23.44 -24.38
CA SER A 163 -56.30 -24.16 -24.18
C SER A 163 -55.19 -23.70 -25.13
N ILE A 164 -55.50 -23.54 -26.43
CA ILE A 164 -54.54 -23.05 -27.43
C ILE A 164 -54.10 -21.62 -27.11
N GLN A 165 -55.02 -20.75 -26.68
CA GLN A 165 -54.68 -19.38 -26.29
C GLN A 165 -53.78 -19.35 -25.05
N ASN A 166 -54.07 -20.17 -24.04
CA ASN A 166 -53.24 -20.26 -22.83
C ASN A 166 -51.82 -20.78 -23.12
N LEU A 167 -51.70 -21.81 -23.97
CA LEU A 167 -50.40 -22.32 -24.42
C LEU A 167 -49.63 -21.29 -25.25
N THR A 168 -50.30 -20.65 -26.21
CA THR A 168 -49.67 -19.66 -27.08
C THR A 168 -49.18 -18.43 -26.31
N ARG A 169 -49.81 -18.09 -25.17
CA ARG A 169 -49.40 -16.98 -24.31
C ARG A 169 -48.04 -17.19 -23.64
N THR A 170 -47.65 -18.43 -23.36
CA THR A 170 -46.38 -18.75 -22.68
C THR A 170 -45.29 -19.24 -23.64
N MET A 171 -45.68 -19.63 -24.86
CA MET A 171 -44.75 -20.05 -25.90
C MET A 171 -44.12 -18.86 -26.62
N VAL A 172 -42.86 -19.02 -27.02
CA VAL A 172 -42.10 -18.03 -27.79
C VAL A 172 -41.80 -18.62 -29.16
N LEU A 173 -41.87 -17.80 -30.21
CA LEU A 173 -41.47 -18.20 -31.55
C LEU A 173 -39.98 -18.54 -31.57
N ARG A 174 -39.60 -19.59 -32.31
CA ARG A 174 -38.18 -19.99 -32.41
C ARG A 174 -37.32 -18.85 -32.97
N GLU A 175 -37.84 -18.07 -33.91
CA GLU A 175 -37.16 -16.90 -34.45
C GLU A 175 -36.85 -15.85 -33.37
N ASP A 176 -37.83 -15.50 -32.52
CA ASP A 176 -37.64 -14.52 -31.45
C ASP A 176 -36.67 -15.03 -30.38
N SER A 177 -36.76 -16.32 -30.04
CA SER A 177 -35.82 -16.99 -29.12
C SER A 177 -34.38 -16.96 -29.67
N GLU A 178 -34.20 -17.29 -30.94
CA GLU A 178 -32.89 -17.28 -31.62
C GLU A 178 -32.34 -15.87 -31.75
N ARG A 179 -33.18 -14.88 -32.06
CA ARG A 179 -32.80 -13.47 -32.14
C ARG A 179 -32.36 -12.94 -30.77
N SER A 180 -33.13 -13.21 -29.71
CA SER A 180 -32.77 -12.84 -28.34
C SER A 180 -31.44 -13.45 -27.92
N THR A 181 -31.25 -14.75 -28.20
CA THR A 181 -30.00 -15.46 -27.93
C THR A 181 -28.82 -14.86 -28.70
N TYR A 182 -29.02 -14.44 -29.94
CA TYR A 182 -27.98 -13.80 -30.74
C TYR A 182 -27.57 -12.45 -30.16
N THR A 183 -28.54 -11.59 -29.80
CA THR A 183 -28.27 -10.30 -29.14
C THR A 183 -27.47 -10.50 -27.86
N GLN A 184 -27.90 -11.43 -27.00
CA GLN A 184 -27.17 -11.76 -25.77
C GLN A 184 -25.72 -12.16 -26.05
N LYS A 185 -25.47 -13.01 -27.05
CA LYS A 185 -24.11 -13.43 -27.42
C LYS A 185 -23.24 -12.28 -27.90
N VAL A 186 -23.81 -11.35 -28.67
CA VAL A 186 -23.10 -10.13 -29.12
C VAL A 186 -22.78 -9.24 -27.93
N ASP A 187 -23.73 -9.04 -27.02
CA ASP A 187 -23.54 -8.23 -25.83
C ASP A 187 -22.47 -8.82 -24.91
N PHE A 188 -22.46 -10.14 -24.70
CA PHE A 188 -21.40 -10.81 -23.95
C PHE A 188 -20.03 -10.67 -24.60
N ALA A 189 -19.96 -10.74 -25.94
CA ALA A 189 -18.71 -10.52 -26.65
C ALA A 189 -18.22 -9.07 -26.47
N LYS A 190 -19.12 -8.09 -26.52
CA LYS A 190 -18.82 -6.68 -26.29
C LYS A 190 -18.35 -6.42 -24.86
N LEU A 191 -19.10 -6.87 -23.86
CA LEU A 191 -18.74 -6.75 -22.45
C LEU A 191 -17.39 -7.37 -22.15
N ARG A 192 -17.10 -8.55 -22.73
CA ARG A 192 -15.79 -9.18 -22.59
C ARG A 192 -14.67 -8.32 -23.16
N SER A 193 -14.89 -7.71 -24.33
CA SER A 193 -13.89 -6.82 -24.94
C SER A 193 -13.67 -5.56 -24.11
N GLU A 194 -14.75 -4.95 -23.60
CA GLU A 194 -14.67 -3.77 -22.74
C GLU A 194 -13.96 -4.09 -21.42
N LEU A 195 -14.27 -5.22 -20.79
CA LEU A 195 -13.60 -5.69 -19.58
C LEU A 195 -12.10 -5.90 -19.79
N LEU A 196 -11.71 -6.60 -20.87
CA LEU A 196 -10.29 -6.84 -21.17
C LEU A 196 -9.54 -5.54 -21.44
N ASN A 197 -10.18 -4.57 -22.11
CA ASN A 197 -9.58 -3.27 -22.35
C ASN A 197 -9.44 -2.47 -21.04
N ALA A 198 -10.48 -2.43 -20.20
CA ALA A 198 -10.46 -1.77 -18.90
C ALA A 198 -9.35 -2.35 -17.99
N ASP A 199 -9.31 -3.69 -17.86
CA ASP A 199 -8.29 -4.40 -17.09
C ASP A 199 -6.87 -4.10 -17.58
N SER A 200 -6.65 -4.13 -18.90
CA SER A 200 -5.35 -3.78 -19.49
C SER A 200 -4.96 -2.32 -19.18
N THR A 201 -5.90 -1.37 -19.27
CA THR A 201 -5.62 0.04 -18.98
C THR A 201 -5.35 0.28 -17.50
N GLU A 202 -6.11 -0.35 -16.61
CA GLU A 202 -5.91 -0.23 -15.16
C GLU A 202 -4.58 -0.86 -14.72
N ALA A 203 -4.23 -2.01 -15.28
CA ALA A 203 -2.93 -2.65 -15.03
C ALA A 203 -1.76 -1.76 -15.49
N GLN A 204 -1.89 -1.11 -16.66
CA GLN A 204 -0.86 -0.18 -17.16
C GLN A 204 -0.75 1.07 -16.28
N LEU A 205 -1.88 1.65 -15.86
CA LEU A 205 -1.89 2.81 -14.96
C LEU A 205 -1.23 2.46 -13.63
N THR A 206 -1.62 1.35 -13.02
CA THR A 206 -1.06 0.85 -11.75
C THR A 206 0.43 0.61 -11.86
N ARG A 207 0.88 -0.04 -12.94
CA ARG A 207 2.31 -0.25 -13.20
C ARG A 207 3.07 1.06 -13.33
N SER A 208 2.52 2.02 -14.09
CA SER A 208 3.15 3.34 -14.26
C SER A 208 3.21 4.13 -12.93
N SER A 209 2.20 4.02 -12.06
CA SER A 209 2.24 4.64 -10.74
C SER A 209 3.26 3.98 -9.83
N HIS A 210 3.41 2.65 -9.89
CA HIS A 210 4.44 1.95 -9.14
C HIS A 210 5.85 2.36 -9.58
N GLU A 211 6.10 2.46 -10.89
CA GLU A 211 7.39 2.92 -11.42
C GLU A 211 7.70 4.36 -11.01
N LYS A 212 6.71 5.27 -11.02
CA LYS A 212 6.86 6.65 -10.52
C LYS A 212 7.19 6.68 -9.03
N ILE A 213 6.44 5.96 -8.20
CA ILE A 213 6.68 5.90 -6.75
C ILE A 213 8.07 5.31 -6.46
N ALA A 214 8.50 4.29 -7.19
CA ALA A 214 9.83 3.72 -7.05
C ALA A 214 10.94 4.73 -7.39
N ALA A 215 10.77 5.52 -8.46
CA ALA A 215 11.70 6.58 -8.82
C ALA A 215 11.75 7.70 -7.76
N ASP A 216 10.60 8.11 -7.23
CA ASP A 216 10.52 9.11 -6.16
C ASP A 216 11.17 8.61 -4.87
N LEU A 217 10.99 7.34 -4.53
CA LEU A 217 11.63 6.70 -3.39
C LEU A 217 13.16 6.69 -3.54
N ALA A 218 13.66 6.31 -4.72
CA ALA A 218 15.10 6.32 -5.00
C ALA A 218 15.68 7.74 -4.90
N LYS A 219 14.96 8.75 -5.44
CA LYS A 219 15.34 10.16 -5.36
C LYS A 219 15.36 10.67 -3.93
N LEU A 220 14.35 10.34 -3.13
CA LEU A 220 14.29 10.73 -1.71
C LEU A 220 15.41 10.07 -0.91
N ASN A 221 15.69 8.79 -1.16
CA ASN A 221 16.78 8.07 -0.50
C ASN A 221 18.14 8.71 -0.79
N SER A 222 18.41 9.06 -2.05
CA SER A 222 19.63 9.79 -2.43
C SER A 222 19.74 11.13 -1.71
N ARG A 223 18.66 11.93 -1.72
CA ARG A 223 18.64 13.24 -1.03
C ARG A 223 18.90 13.11 0.46
N LEU A 224 18.27 12.14 1.12
CA LEU A 224 18.47 11.88 2.54
C LEU A 224 19.92 11.47 2.82
N ARG A 225 20.53 10.63 1.98
CA ARG A 225 21.96 10.28 2.11
C ARG A 225 22.86 11.51 1.96
N ASP A 226 22.57 12.38 1.00
CA ASP A 226 23.33 13.60 0.77
C ASP A 226 23.19 14.58 1.94
N GLU A 227 21.99 14.74 2.49
CA GLU A 227 21.72 15.57 3.66
C GLU A 227 22.39 15.01 4.92
N ILE A 228 22.35 13.69 5.14
CA ILE A 228 23.08 13.02 6.23
C ILE A 228 24.59 13.23 6.06
N GLY A 229 25.13 13.07 4.85
CA GLY A 229 26.55 13.31 4.58
C GLY A 229 26.95 14.75 4.84
N ARG A 230 26.13 15.72 4.40
CA ARG A 230 26.36 17.16 4.60
C ARG A 230 26.30 17.54 6.08
N THR A 231 25.27 17.08 6.80
CA THR A 231 25.13 17.33 8.24
C THR A 231 26.27 16.69 9.03
N GLN A 232 26.66 15.45 8.71
CA GLN A 232 27.80 14.79 9.32
C GLN A 232 29.11 15.55 9.08
N ALA A 233 29.36 16.03 7.86
CA ALA A 233 30.54 16.84 7.54
C ALA A 233 30.52 18.17 8.32
N SER A 234 29.37 18.83 8.41
CA SER A 234 29.19 20.06 9.18
C SER A 234 29.49 19.84 10.67
N VAL A 235 28.97 18.78 11.28
CA VAL A 235 29.21 18.46 12.69
C VAL A 235 30.69 18.12 12.92
N ARG A 236 31.34 17.40 12.00
CA ARG A 236 32.79 17.12 12.10
C ARG A 236 33.61 18.41 12.05
N LEU A 237 33.26 19.34 11.15
CA LEU A 237 33.93 20.63 11.06
C LEU A 237 33.74 21.43 12.35
N ASP A 238 32.52 21.52 12.85
CA ASP A 238 32.17 22.23 14.08
C ASP A 238 32.97 21.70 15.28
N LEU A 239 33.02 20.37 15.46
CA LEU A 239 33.84 19.75 16.51
C LEU A 239 35.34 20.02 16.33
N ASN A 240 35.84 20.08 15.10
CA ASN A 240 37.25 20.36 14.85
C ASN A 240 37.60 21.82 15.14
N LEU A 241 36.71 22.76 14.77
CA LEU A 241 36.87 24.17 15.10
C LEU A 241 36.81 24.39 16.61
N GLU A 242 35.87 23.72 17.29
CA GLU A 242 35.71 23.81 18.74
C GLU A 242 36.92 23.20 19.48
N LYS A 243 37.47 22.08 19.01
CA LYS A 243 38.75 21.54 19.51
C LYS A 243 39.90 22.53 19.30
N GLY A 244 39.95 23.19 18.15
CA GLY A 244 40.92 24.25 17.87
C GLY A 244 40.79 25.41 18.84
N ARG A 245 39.57 25.88 19.08
CA ARG A 245 39.25 26.95 20.04
C ARG A 245 39.66 26.59 21.46
N ILE A 246 39.30 25.39 21.93
CA ILE A 246 39.68 24.90 23.27
C ILE A 246 41.20 24.85 23.41
N ARG A 247 41.92 24.40 22.37
CA ARG A 247 43.39 24.37 22.38
C ARG A 247 43.99 25.77 22.45
N GLU A 248 43.48 26.71 21.67
CA GLU A 248 43.94 28.10 21.68
C GLU A 248 43.68 28.76 23.05
N GLU A 249 42.50 28.55 23.62
CA GLU A 249 42.15 29.04 24.96
C GLU A 249 43.04 28.43 26.04
N ALA A 250 43.31 27.12 25.96
CA ALA A 250 44.21 26.44 26.88
C ALA A 250 45.65 27.00 26.78
N ASN A 251 46.17 27.21 25.57
CA ASN A 251 47.50 27.79 25.36
C ASN A 251 47.56 29.26 25.85
N SER A 252 46.50 30.04 25.61
CA SER A 252 46.38 31.40 26.13
C SER A 252 46.39 31.44 27.66
N GLN A 253 45.68 30.52 28.31
CA GLN A 253 45.72 30.36 29.76
C GLN A 253 47.11 29.94 30.25
N GLU A 254 47.76 29.00 29.58
CA GLU A 254 49.12 28.58 29.93
C GLU A 254 50.13 29.73 29.85
N MET A 255 50.03 30.58 28.81
CA MET A 255 50.86 31.76 28.68
C MET A 255 50.62 32.78 29.81
N ARG A 256 49.36 33.03 30.16
CA ARG A 256 49.01 33.91 31.30
C ARG A 256 49.55 33.35 32.62
N ILE A 257 49.46 32.05 32.83
CA ILE A 257 50.02 31.38 34.02
C ILE A 257 51.53 31.61 34.07
N LYS A 258 52.25 31.36 32.97
CA LYS A 258 53.71 31.59 32.88
C LYS A 258 54.08 33.06 33.12
N GLU A 259 53.32 34.00 32.56
CA GLU A 259 53.55 35.43 32.83
C GLU A 259 53.36 35.73 34.33
N THR A 260 52.29 35.23 34.96
CA THR A 260 52.09 35.42 36.40
C THR A 260 53.17 34.74 37.24
N GLU A 261 53.64 33.57 36.83
CA GLU A 261 54.74 32.84 37.48
C GLU A 261 56.02 33.68 37.45
N THR A 262 56.40 34.22 36.29
CA THR A 262 57.58 35.11 36.19
C THR A 262 57.43 36.40 37.00
N ARG A 263 56.24 36.98 37.08
CA ARG A 263 55.97 38.15 37.94
C ARG A 263 56.13 37.80 39.42
N ILE A 264 55.63 36.64 39.84
CA ILE A 264 55.80 36.14 41.21
C ILE A 264 57.28 35.93 41.51
N GLU A 265 58.05 35.30 40.62
CA GLU A 265 59.49 35.11 40.80
C GLU A 265 60.24 36.45 40.95
N GLN A 266 59.88 37.45 40.15
CA GLN A 266 60.44 38.80 40.25
C GLN A 266 60.08 39.48 41.58
N GLU A 267 58.81 39.38 42.02
CA GLU A 267 58.38 39.90 43.32
C GLU A 267 59.13 39.20 44.47
N VAL A 268 59.28 37.87 44.41
CA VAL A 268 60.03 37.08 45.40
C VAL A 268 61.51 37.48 45.44
N ALA A 269 62.14 37.68 44.29
CA ALA A 269 63.53 38.18 44.23
C ALA A 269 63.65 39.58 44.84
N GLY A 270 62.71 40.48 44.53
CA GLY A 270 62.67 41.82 45.12
C GLY A 270 62.41 41.81 46.63
N LEU A 271 61.53 40.92 47.11
CA LEU A 271 61.31 40.69 48.55
C LEU A 271 62.57 40.17 49.22
N ARG A 272 63.29 39.23 48.60
CA ARG A 272 64.56 38.69 49.09
C ARG A 272 65.63 39.77 49.21
N GLU A 273 65.77 40.63 48.19
CA GLU A 273 66.69 41.78 48.21
C GLU A 273 66.34 42.75 49.36
N ARG A 274 65.06 43.10 49.51
CA ARG A 274 64.60 43.95 50.63
C ARG A 274 64.92 43.32 51.98
N VAL A 275 64.75 42.01 52.14
CA VAL A 275 65.11 41.29 53.37
C VAL A 275 66.61 41.33 53.62
N GLU A 276 67.45 41.12 52.60
CA GLU A 276 68.91 41.23 52.71
C GLU A 276 69.35 42.66 53.08
N ALA A 277 68.71 43.68 52.49
CA ALA A 277 68.95 45.08 52.83
C ALA A 277 68.57 45.41 54.28
N VAL A 278 67.42 44.91 54.76
CA VAL A 278 67.00 45.07 56.17
C VAL A 278 67.99 44.38 57.11
N LYS A 279 68.45 43.16 56.78
CA LYS A 279 69.49 42.46 57.55
C LYS A 279 70.77 43.28 57.65
N PHE A 280 71.25 43.84 56.53
CA PHE A 280 72.46 44.67 56.53
C PHE A 280 72.30 45.96 57.35
N SER A 281 71.16 46.65 57.21
CA SER A 281 70.83 47.84 58.02
C SER A 281 70.82 47.52 59.52
N THR A 282 70.25 46.36 59.89
CA THR A 282 70.20 45.91 61.29
C THR A 282 71.60 45.59 61.82
N LEU A 283 72.44 44.93 61.01
CA LEU A 283 73.84 44.68 61.36
C LEU A 283 74.65 45.97 61.52
N GLN A 284 74.41 46.97 60.67
CA GLN A 284 75.06 48.27 60.77
C GLN A 284 74.64 49.01 62.06
N TRP A 285 73.34 49.00 62.39
CA TRP A 285 72.84 49.53 63.67
C TRP A 285 73.47 48.81 64.87
N LEU A 286 73.53 47.47 64.82
CA LEU A 286 74.15 46.67 65.86
C LEU A 286 75.63 47.06 66.06
N MET A 287 76.40 47.18 64.98
CA MET A 287 77.80 47.62 65.04
C MET A 287 77.93 49.03 65.61
N GLY A 288 77.04 49.96 65.22
CA GLY A 288 77.00 51.31 65.75
C GLY A 288 76.72 51.35 67.27
N VAL A 289 75.75 50.56 67.74
CA VAL A 289 75.43 50.46 69.17
C VAL A 289 76.56 49.82 69.95
N CYS A 290 77.12 48.69 69.49
CA CYS A 290 78.26 48.03 70.15
C CYS A 290 79.51 48.93 70.20
N THR A 291 79.81 49.67 69.13
CA THR A 291 80.94 50.61 69.10
C THR A 291 80.68 51.80 70.03
N GLY A 292 79.45 52.32 70.05
CA GLY A 292 79.04 53.40 70.94
C GLY A 292 79.13 53.01 72.42
N THR A 293 78.65 51.83 72.80
CA THR A 293 78.75 51.33 74.18
C THR A 293 80.19 51.05 74.58
N ALA A 294 81.00 50.45 73.70
CA ALA A 294 82.43 50.25 73.93
C ALA A 294 83.17 51.59 74.13
N ALA A 295 82.86 52.62 73.32
CA ALA A 295 83.44 53.96 73.46
C ALA A 295 83.04 54.63 74.80
N LEU A 296 81.78 54.47 75.23
CA LEU A 296 81.34 54.96 76.54
C LEU A 296 82.01 54.24 77.70
N ILE A 297 82.19 52.91 77.62
CA ILE A 297 82.92 52.13 78.64
C ILE A 297 84.38 52.59 78.73
N LEU A 298 85.06 52.75 77.58
CA LEU A 298 86.42 53.27 77.54
C LEU A 298 86.51 54.72 78.06
N GLY A 299 85.52 55.57 77.74
CA GLY A 299 85.42 56.93 78.25
C GLY A 299 85.22 56.95 79.78
N ALA A 300 84.37 56.09 80.31
CA ALA A 300 84.14 55.95 81.74
C ALA A 300 85.37 55.39 82.47
N TRP A 301 86.05 54.38 81.90
CA TRP A 301 87.31 53.86 82.43
C TRP A 301 88.35 54.96 82.53
N ARG A 302 88.48 55.80 81.49
CA ARG A 302 89.40 56.94 81.47
C ARG A 302 89.06 58.03 82.49
N LEU A 303 87.79 58.20 82.87
CA LEU A 303 87.38 59.18 83.88
C LEU A 303 87.62 58.67 85.31
N PHE A 304 87.64 57.35 85.51
CA PHE A 304 87.70 56.73 86.84
C PHE A 304 89.12 56.30 87.25
N MET A 305 90.06 56.20 86.30
CA MET A 305 91.52 56.11 86.55
C MET A 305 92.17 57.49 86.51
#